data_AF-A0A2W5HEV3-F1
#
_entry.id   AF-A0A2W5HEV3-F1
#
_cell.length_a   1.000
_cell.length_b   1.000
_cell.length_c   1.000
_cell.angle_alpha   90.00
_cell.angle_beta   90.00
_cell.angle_gamma   90.00
#
_symmetry.space_group_name_H-M   'P 1'
#
loop_
_entity.id
_entity.type
_entity.pdbx_description
1 polymer ?
#
loop_
_entity_poly.entity_id
_entity_poly.type
_entity_poly.pdbx_seq_one_letter_code
_entity_poly.pdbx_strand_id
1 'polypeptide(L)'
;MTGVRIVERGALDCRRPTTSPQGPLPEALEVIKCALSSCEKARADFPGYRLTRLVGARIELDQSDMDRLSNIIGIDLLSPIEGVLRPFDHHLRQIIDRYGLEALFADDGHAPYHHAIRPTGYDFHRDEVHPTGMERWRADYRAMSDVKQMMAASIIWLYRAGKDNVWLRRVPCTWHAADAIACLRESGALEDWARLYALYPGW
;
A
#
# COMPACT_ATOMS: atom_id res chain seq x y z
N MET A 1 26.55 -58.31 18.88
CA MET A 1 26.93 -57.56 17.65
C MET A 1 25.66 -57.46 16.83
N THR A 2 25.02 -56.31 16.58
CA THR A 2 25.54 -54.96 16.34
C THR A 2 24.38 -53.99 16.60
N GLY A 3 24.61 -53.00 17.47
CA GLY A 3 23.62 -51.96 17.76
C GLY A 3 23.54 -50.94 16.63
N VAL A 4 22.32 -50.56 16.26
CA VAL A 4 22.06 -49.44 15.35
C VAL A 4 21.68 -48.23 16.18
N ARG A 5 22.58 -47.24 16.22
CA ARG A 5 22.37 -45.93 16.81
C ARG A 5 21.49 -45.11 15.85
N ILE A 6 20.31 -44.70 16.30
CA ILE A 6 19.54 -43.65 15.64
C ILE A 6 20.14 -42.32 16.07
N VAL A 7 20.67 -41.59 15.09
CA VAL A 7 21.24 -40.25 15.25
C VAL A 7 20.10 -39.25 15.22
N GLU A 8 19.88 -38.55 16.33
CA GLU A 8 19.02 -37.38 16.41
C GLU A 8 19.58 -36.28 15.49
N ARG A 9 18.82 -35.92 14.44
CA ARG A 9 19.11 -34.74 13.63
C ARG A 9 18.66 -33.52 14.43
N GLY A 10 19.64 -32.76 14.88
CA GLY A 10 19.43 -31.46 15.54
C GLY A 10 18.55 -30.54 14.70
N ALA A 11 17.57 -29.95 15.38
CA ALA A 11 16.80 -28.83 14.87
C ALA A 11 17.76 -27.68 14.53
N LEU A 12 17.77 -27.27 13.27
CA LEU A 12 18.37 -26.01 12.84
C LEU A 12 17.53 -24.88 13.44
N ASP A 13 17.95 -24.42 14.61
CA ASP A 13 17.50 -23.18 15.26
C ASP A 13 17.98 -22.00 14.38
N CYS A 14 17.19 -21.65 13.36
CA CYS A 14 17.34 -20.42 12.61
C CYS A 14 16.89 -19.25 13.50
N ARG A 15 17.66 -18.95 14.55
CA ARG A 15 17.52 -17.69 15.28
C ARG A 15 17.75 -16.55 14.29
N ARG A 16 16.67 -15.89 13.88
CA ARG A 16 16.77 -14.56 13.25
C ARG A 16 17.55 -13.68 14.23
N PRO A 17 18.62 -13.01 13.80
CA PRO A 17 19.21 -11.97 14.62
C PRO A 17 18.15 -10.89 14.80
N THR A 18 17.65 -10.75 16.03
CA THR A 18 16.87 -9.61 16.49
C THR A 18 17.81 -8.42 16.61
N THR A 19 18.24 -7.90 15.46
CA THR A 19 18.87 -6.59 15.40
C THR A 19 17.78 -5.59 15.72
N SER A 20 17.84 -4.99 16.91
CA SER A 20 16.99 -3.84 17.23
C SER A 20 17.15 -2.81 16.11
N PRO A 21 16.06 -2.24 15.57
CA PRO A 21 16.14 -1.26 14.51
C PRO A 21 16.70 0.06 15.08
N GLN A 22 18.02 0.19 15.19
CA GLN A 22 18.70 1.32 15.85
C GLN A 22 19.10 2.45 14.89
N GLY A 23 18.42 2.58 13.75
CA GLY A 23 18.58 3.71 12.84
C GLY A 23 17.49 4.77 13.02
N PRO A 24 17.72 6.04 12.60
CA PRO A 24 16.65 7.03 12.52
C PRO A 24 15.45 6.48 11.72
N LEU A 25 14.25 6.93 12.05
CA LEU A 25 13.07 6.56 11.27
C LEU A 25 13.15 7.23 9.89
N PRO A 26 12.85 6.52 8.80
CA PRO A 26 12.65 7.17 7.51
C PRO A 26 11.57 8.25 7.62
N GLU A 27 11.76 9.37 6.94
CA GLU A 27 10.87 10.55 6.99
C GLU A 27 9.39 10.18 6.80
N ALA A 28 9.09 9.24 5.88
CA ALA A 28 7.74 8.72 5.65
C ALA A 28 7.11 8.11 6.93
N LEU A 29 7.88 7.33 7.69
CA LEU A 29 7.42 6.74 8.94
C LEU A 29 7.33 7.77 10.07
N GLU A 30 8.21 8.78 10.07
CA GLU A 30 8.11 9.91 10.99
C GLU A 30 6.82 10.71 10.77
N VAL A 31 6.48 10.98 9.51
CA VAL A 31 5.23 11.65 9.12
C VAL A 31 4.02 10.84 9.62
N ILE A 32 3.98 9.52 9.38
CA ILE A 32 2.88 8.66 9.86
C ILE A 32 2.80 8.70 11.39
N LYS A 33 3.91 8.46 12.08
CA LYS A 33 3.96 8.46 13.55
C LYS A 33 3.49 9.79 14.14
N CYS A 34 3.96 10.90 13.58
CA CYS A 34 3.59 12.24 14.01
C CYS A 34 2.10 12.49 13.74
N ALA A 35 1.60 12.15 12.55
CA ALA A 35 0.19 12.34 12.18
C ALA A 35 -0.77 11.53 13.05
N LEU A 36 -0.41 10.32 13.44
CA LEU A 36 -1.18 9.50 14.38
C LEU A 36 -1.21 10.09 15.79
N SER A 37 -0.17 10.82 16.19
CA SER A 37 -0.12 11.48 17.49
C SER A 37 -0.85 12.83 17.48
N SER A 38 -0.62 13.65 16.45
CA SER A 38 -1.23 14.96 16.24
C SER A 38 -1.13 15.37 14.76
N CYS A 39 -2.28 15.50 14.11
CA CYS A 39 -2.37 15.96 12.72
C CYS A 39 -1.80 17.38 12.54
N GLU A 40 -2.16 18.30 13.44
CA GLU A 40 -1.71 19.70 13.41
C GLU A 40 -0.19 19.81 13.52
N LYS A 41 0.41 19.07 14.47
CA LYS A 41 1.86 19.04 14.63
C LYS A 41 2.54 18.47 13.39
N ALA A 42 2.04 17.36 12.85
CA ALA A 42 2.59 16.78 11.63
C ALA A 42 2.54 17.73 10.43
N ARG A 43 1.50 18.57 10.32
CA ARG A 43 1.44 19.64 9.30
C ARG A 43 2.46 20.74 9.52
N ALA A 44 2.70 21.12 10.77
CA ALA A 44 3.69 22.14 11.12
C ALA A 44 5.13 21.64 10.88
N ASP A 45 5.42 20.39 11.26
CA ASP A 45 6.76 19.79 11.16
C ASP A 45 7.10 19.37 9.73
N PHE A 46 6.10 18.98 8.93
CA PHE A 46 6.29 18.50 7.54
C PHE A 46 5.44 19.31 6.54
N PRO A 47 5.66 20.63 6.42
CA PRO A 47 4.83 21.49 5.60
C PRO A 47 4.89 21.08 4.13
N GLY A 48 3.73 20.82 3.54
CA GLY A 48 3.61 20.44 2.12
C GLY A 48 3.95 18.98 1.83
N TYR A 49 4.12 18.14 2.86
CA TYR A 49 4.30 16.71 2.66
C TYR A 49 3.00 16.06 2.20
N ARG A 50 2.93 15.69 0.93
CA ARG A 50 1.70 15.19 0.29
C ARG A 50 1.56 13.68 0.42
N LEU A 51 0.33 13.19 0.41
CA LEU A 51 0.03 11.75 0.39
C LEU A 51 0.71 11.04 -0.80
N THR A 52 0.80 11.69 -1.96
CA THR A 52 1.54 11.18 -3.14
C THR A 52 3.00 10.85 -2.80
N ARG A 53 3.68 11.70 -2.03
CA ARG A 53 5.07 11.52 -1.62
C ARG A 53 5.16 10.41 -0.59
N LEU A 54 4.21 10.36 0.35
CA LEU A 54 4.14 9.28 1.34
C LEU A 54 4.01 7.92 0.67
N VAL A 55 3.07 7.76 -0.25
CA VAL A 55 2.86 6.50 -0.98
C VAL A 55 4.07 6.14 -1.84
N GLY A 56 4.64 7.13 -2.54
CA GLY A 56 5.84 6.92 -3.37
C GLY A 56 7.07 6.50 -2.58
N ALA A 57 7.23 6.98 -1.34
CA ALA A 57 8.34 6.61 -0.47
C ALA A 57 8.41 5.10 -0.19
N ARG A 58 7.30 4.36 -0.38
CA ARG A 58 7.26 2.89 -0.20
C ARG A 58 8.35 2.17 -0.97
N ILE A 59 8.71 2.65 -2.16
CA ILE A 59 9.69 2.01 -3.05
C ILE A 59 11.08 1.96 -2.40
N GLU A 60 11.39 2.91 -1.53
CA GLU A 60 12.68 3.04 -0.85
C GLU A 60 12.72 2.34 0.52
N LEU A 61 11.56 1.92 1.04
CA LEU A 61 11.45 1.29 2.36
C LEU A 61 11.63 -0.22 2.29
N ASP A 62 12.41 -0.75 3.22
CA ASP A 62 12.69 -2.18 3.31
C ASP A 62 11.75 -2.90 4.30
N GLN A 63 12.02 -4.19 4.50
CA GLN A 63 11.27 -5.03 5.43
C GLN A 63 11.39 -4.54 6.89
N SER A 64 12.56 -4.06 7.31
CA SER A 64 12.76 -3.54 8.67
C SER A 64 11.93 -2.29 8.90
N ASP A 65 11.80 -1.43 7.88
CA ASP A 65 10.91 -0.27 7.94
C ASP A 65 9.44 -0.68 8.05
N MET A 66 9.02 -1.77 7.41
CA MET A 66 7.65 -2.27 7.54
C MET A 66 7.36 -2.88 8.92
N ASP A 67 8.35 -3.51 9.56
CA ASP A 67 8.25 -3.94 10.95
C ASP A 67 8.12 -2.72 11.89
N ARG A 68 8.87 -1.64 11.63
CA ARG A 68 8.72 -0.36 12.37
C ARG A 68 7.35 0.26 12.15
N LEU A 69 6.83 0.24 10.91
CA LEU A 69 5.47 0.71 10.61
C LEU A 69 4.43 -0.10 11.38
N SER A 70 4.56 -1.43 11.44
CA SER A 70 3.69 -2.30 12.24
C SER A 70 3.68 -1.89 13.72
N ASN A 71 4.84 -1.58 14.29
CA ASN A 71 4.94 -1.04 15.66
C ASN A 71 4.29 0.34 15.83
N ILE A 72 4.39 1.21 14.83
CA ILE A 72 3.77 2.55 14.85
C ILE A 72 2.24 2.45 14.81
N ILE A 73 1.69 1.57 13.97
CA ILE A 73 0.24 1.36 13.83
C ILE A 73 -0.30 0.54 15.02
N GLY A 74 0.53 -0.32 15.63
CA GLY A 74 0.16 -1.18 16.75
C GLY A 74 -0.43 -2.52 16.34
N ILE A 75 -0.21 -2.96 15.09
CA ILE A 75 -0.70 -4.22 14.52
C ILE A 75 0.38 -4.87 13.67
N ASP A 76 0.35 -6.19 13.53
CA ASP A 76 1.22 -6.91 12.59
C ASP A 76 0.67 -6.83 11.16
N LEU A 77 1.19 -5.87 10.38
CA LEU A 77 0.81 -5.66 8.98
C LEU A 77 1.32 -6.77 8.05
N LEU A 78 2.33 -7.52 8.50
CA LEU A 78 3.06 -8.51 7.70
C LEU A 78 2.71 -9.94 8.11
N SER A 79 1.83 -10.09 9.11
CA SER A 79 1.29 -11.38 9.53
C SER A 79 0.82 -12.17 8.31
N PRO A 80 1.30 -13.41 8.13
CA PRO A 80 0.84 -14.25 7.05
C PRO A 80 -0.66 -14.53 7.20
N ILE A 81 -1.36 -14.58 6.07
CA ILE A 81 -2.75 -15.03 6.02
C ILE A 81 -2.71 -16.51 5.63
N GLU A 82 -3.35 -17.36 6.42
CA GLU A 82 -3.36 -18.81 6.21
C GLU A 82 -3.89 -19.14 4.80
N GLY A 83 -3.17 -20.00 4.08
CA GLY A 83 -3.53 -20.39 2.71
C GLY A 83 -3.25 -19.33 1.62
N VAL A 84 -2.78 -18.14 1.96
CA VAL A 84 -2.51 -17.07 0.99
C VAL A 84 -1.02 -16.99 0.63
N LEU A 85 -0.70 -17.38 -0.60
CA LEU A 85 0.68 -17.34 -1.12
C LEU A 85 1.13 -15.96 -1.64
N ARG A 86 0.17 -15.05 -1.86
CA ARG A 86 0.39 -13.73 -2.48
C ARG A 86 -0.38 -12.67 -1.68
N PRO A 87 0.16 -12.24 -0.53
CA PRO A 87 -0.58 -11.42 0.42
C PRO A 87 -0.97 -10.06 -0.18
N PHE A 88 -0.12 -9.45 -1.00
CA PHE A 88 -0.46 -8.18 -1.66
C PHE A 88 -1.62 -8.29 -2.65
N ASP A 89 -1.59 -9.26 -3.57
CA ASP A 89 -2.67 -9.48 -4.55
C ASP A 89 -4.00 -9.78 -3.85
N HIS A 90 -3.96 -10.65 -2.84
CA HIS A 90 -5.14 -10.96 -2.03
C HIS A 90 -5.72 -9.71 -1.36
N HIS A 91 -4.87 -8.94 -0.66
CA HIS A 91 -5.30 -7.73 0.03
C HIS A 91 -5.78 -6.65 -0.94
N LEU A 92 -5.10 -6.45 -2.07
CA LEU A 92 -5.50 -5.51 -3.11
C LEU A 92 -6.91 -5.81 -3.65
N ARG A 93 -7.22 -7.08 -3.91
CA ARG A 93 -8.57 -7.51 -4.36
C ARG A 93 -9.61 -7.23 -3.29
N GLN A 94 -9.29 -7.50 -2.02
CA GLN A 94 -10.17 -7.18 -0.89
C GLN A 94 -10.41 -5.67 -0.77
N ILE A 95 -9.39 -4.83 -0.98
CA ILE A 95 -9.54 -3.38 -0.98
C ILE A 95 -10.44 -2.93 -2.13
N ILE A 96 -10.24 -3.47 -3.33
CA ILE A 96 -11.07 -3.10 -4.49
C ILE A 96 -12.55 -3.42 -4.22
N ASP A 97 -12.85 -4.62 -3.72
CA ASP A 97 -14.21 -5.05 -3.38
C ASP A 97 -14.79 -4.24 -2.19
N ARG A 98 -14.08 -4.20 -1.06
CA ARG A 98 -14.53 -3.54 0.18
C ARG A 98 -14.84 -2.05 -0.01
N TYR A 99 -14.06 -1.36 -0.85
CA TYR A 99 -14.23 0.07 -1.09
C TYR A 99 -15.04 0.37 -2.35
N GLY A 100 -15.48 -0.65 -3.10
CA GLY A 100 -16.28 -0.51 -4.32
C GLY A 100 -15.53 0.24 -5.42
N LEU A 101 -14.32 -0.21 -5.74
CA LEU A 101 -13.40 0.43 -6.70
C LEU A 101 -13.39 -0.25 -8.08
N GLU A 102 -14.32 -1.17 -8.34
CA GLU A 102 -14.39 -2.00 -9.56
C GLU A 102 -14.64 -1.18 -10.83
N ALA A 103 -15.25 0.01 -10.69
CA ALA A 103 -15.37 0.94 -11.81
C ALA A 103 -14.00 1.48 -12.28
N LEU A 104 -13.02 1.56 -11.37
CA LEU A 104 -11.70 2.13 -11.61
C LEU A 104 -10.65 1.09 -11.95
N PHE A 105 -10.83 -0.16 -11.52
CA PHE A 105 -9.86 -1.25 -11.69
C PHE A 105 -10.57 -2.50 -12.22
N ALA A 106 -9.96 -3.14 -13.22
CA ALA A 106 -10.45 -4.39 -13.80
C ALA A 106 -9.37 -5.46 -13.73
N ASP A 107 -9.80 -6.72 -13.59
CA ASP A 107 -8.96 -7.89 -13.77
C ASP A 107 -8.89 -8.22 -15.27
N ASP A 108 -7.70 -8.09 -15.87
CA ASP A 108 -7.47 -8.43 -17.27
C ASP A 108 -7.23 -9.93 -17.49
N GLY A 109 -7.00 -10.71 -16.43
CA GLY A 109 -6.77 -12.15 -16.43
C GLY A 109 -5.52 -12.65 -17.17
N HIS A 110 -4.73 -11.78 -17.81
CA HIS A 110 -3.62 -12.19 -18.67
C HIS A 110 -2.28 -12.25 -17.93
N ALA A 111 -2.14 -11.49 -16.84
CA ALA A 111 -0.92 -11.44 -16.04
C ALA A 111 -1.10 -12.15 -14.68
N PRO A 112 -0.02 -12.64 -14.05
CA PRO A 112 -0.14 -13.33 -12.78
C PRO A 112 -0.43 -12.34 -11.63
N TYR A 113 -1.32 -12.73 -10.72
CA TYR A 113 -1.56 -12.04 -9.44
C TYR A 113 -1.99 -10.57 -9.61
N HIS A 114 -1.36 -9.65 -8.88
CA HIS A 114 -1.70 -8.23 -8.89
C HIS A 114 -1.41 -7.56 -10.25
N HIS A 115 -0.51 -8.13 -11.07
CA HIS A 115 -0.23 -7.61 -12.41
C HIS A 115 -1.43 -7.75 -13.36
N ALA A 116 -2.38 -8.64 -13.05
CA ALA A 116 -3.64 -8.77 -13.81
C ALA A 116 -4.62 -7.62 -13.51
N ILE A 117 -4.46 -6.94 -12.37
CA ILE A 117 -5.32 -5.82 -12.00
C ILE A 117 -4.78 -4.57 -12.68
N ARG A 118 -5.62 -3.94 -13.50
CA ARG A 118 -5.26 -2.73 -14.25
C ARG A 118 -6.29 -1.62 -14.06
N PRO A 119 -5.85 -0.36 -13.97
CA PRO A 119 -6.77 0.77 -14.04
C PRO A 119 -7.53 0.77 -15.37
N THR A 120 -8.84 1.04 -15.33
CA THR A 120 -9.67 1.13 -16.54
C THR A 120 -9.42 2.44 -17.29
N GLY A 121 -9.97 2.58 -18.50
CA GLY A 121 -9.83 3.80 -19.31
C GLY A 121 -8.49 3.95 -20.04
N TYR A 122 -7.69 2.88 -20.11
CA TYR A 122 -6.44 2.81 -20.84
C TYR A 122 -6.39 1.54 -21.69
N ASP A 123 -5.93 1.65 -22.93
CA ASP A 123 -5.64 0.53 -23.81
C ASP A 123 -4.17 0.14 -23.64
N PHE A 124 -3.94 -0.98 -22.96
CA PHE A 124 -2.59 -1.46 -22.67
C PHE A 124 -1.93 -2.20 -23.84
N HIS A 125 -2.69 -2.61 -24.86
CA HIS A 125 -2.11 -3.19 -26.07
C HIS A 125 -1.53 -2.10 -26.96
N ARG A 126 -2.17 -0.93 -26.95
CA ARG A 126 -1.79 0.24 -27.77
C ARG A 126 -0.96 1.27 -27.00
N ASP A 127 -0.87 1.13 -25.69
CA ASP A 127 -0.27 2.12 -24.79
C ASP A 127 -0.91 3.51 -24.93
N GLU A 128 -2.25 3.55 -24.98
CA GLU A 128 -3.02 4.75 -25.29
C GLU A 128 -4.18 4.97 -24.31
N VAL A 129 -4.48 6.24 -24.00
CA VAL A 129 -5.68 6.60 -23.23
C VAL A 129 -6.93 6.37 -24.08
N HIS A 130 -7.88 5.58 -23.59
CA HIS A 130 -9.20 5.46 -24.21
C HIS A 130 -10.07 6.65 -23.77
N PRO A 131 -10.37 7.65 -24.62
CA PRO A 131 -10.90 8.94 -24.18
C PRO A 131 -12.18 8.85 -23.35
N THR A 132 -13.19 8.14 -23.86
CA THR A 132 -14.48 7.93 -23.18
C THR A 132 -14.31 7.11 -21.89
N GLY A 133 -13.39 6.14 -21.90
CA GLY A 133 -13.11 5.32 -20.73
C GLY A 133 -12.46 6.14 -19.61
N MET A 134 -11.51 7.00 -19.96
CA MET A 134 -10.84 7.90 -19.03
C MET A 134 -11.75 9.00 -18.50
N GLU A 135 -12.66 9.52 -19.34
CA GLU A 135 -13.70 10.45 -18.90
C GLU A 135 -14.59 9.80 -17.83
N ARG A 136 -15.07 8.59 -18.09
CA ARG A 136 -15.84 7.79 -17.13
C ARG A 136 -15.05 7.50 -15.85
N TRP A 137 -13.80 7.04 -15.97
CA TRP A 137 -12.92 6.77 -14.84
C TRP A 137 -12.82 7.98 -13.91
N ARG A 138 -12.61 9.19 -14.47
CA ARG A 138 -12.51 10.42 -13.68
C ARG A 138 -13.86 10.88 -13.12
N ALA A 139 -14.97 10.60 -13.80
CA ALA A 139 -16.31 10.88 -13.26
C ALA A 139 -16.60 9.99 -12.05
N ASP A 140 -16.36 8.68 -12.19
CA ASP A 140 -16.55 7.70 -11.13
C ASP A 140 -15.65 8.01 -9.93
N TYR A 141 -14.37 8.36 -10.17
CA TYR A 141 -13.44 8.79 -9.12
C TYR A 141 -13.94 10.03 -8.37
N ARG A 142 -14.40 11.08 -9.07
CA ARG A 142 -14.89 12.31 -8.42
C ARG A 142 -16.15 12.10 -7.59
N ALA A 143 -16.96 11.11 -7.95
CA ALA A 143 -18.18 10.77 -7.22
C ALA A 143 -17.91 10.01 -5.91
N MET A 144 -16.70 9.49 -5.72
CA MET A 144 -16.30 8.78 -4.51
C MET A 144 -16.10 9.72 -3.31
N SER A 145 -16.26 9.18 -2.10
CA SER A 145 -15.84 9.86 -0.87
C SER A 145 -14.31 10.01 -0.81
N ASP A 146 -13.83 10.96 -0.02
CA ASP A 146 -12.40 11.24 0.16
C ASP A 146 -11.59 9.98 0.50
N VAL A 147 -12.07 9.14 1.42
CA VAL A 147 -11.42 7.87 1.81
C VAL A 147 -11.24 6.94 0.61
N LYS A 148 -12.29 6.79 -0.21
CA LYS A 148 -12.24 5.95 -1.42
C LYS A 148 -11.32 6.54 -2.48
N GLN A 149 -11.33 7.88 -2.64
CA GLN A 149 -10.40 8.58 -3.53
C GLN A 149 -8.94 8.42 -3.11
N MET A 150 -8.64 8.47 -1.80
CA MET A 150 -7.31 8.26 -1.24
C MET A 150 -6.84 6.81 -1.44
N MET A 151 -7.72 5.82 -1.24
CA MET A 151 -7.42 4.41 -1.53
C MET A 151 -7.12 4.19 -3.02
N ALA A 152 -8.01 4.63 -3.90
CA ALA A 152 -7.81 4.50 -5.34
C ALA A 152 -6.55 5.23 -5.84
N ALA A 153 -6.29 6.44 -5.34
CA ALA A 153 -5.07 7.17 -5.68
C ALA A 153 -3.80 6.46 -5.20
N SER A 154 -3.83 5.87 -4.00
CA SER A 154 -2.71 5.08 -3.47
C SER A 154 -2.40 3.88 -4.37
N ILE A 155 -3.43 3.15 -4.82
CA ILE A 155 -3.26 2.04 -5.77
C ILE A 155 -2.67 2.54 -7.09
N ILE A 156 -3.15 3.66 -7.64
CA ILE A 156 -2.60 4.24 -8.89
C ILE A 156 -1.12 4.64 -8.73
N TRP A 157 -0.73 5.24 -7.61
CA TRP A 157 0.66 5.64 -7.39
C TRP A 157 1.59 4.44 -7.21
N LEU A 158 1.14 3.38 -6.54
CA LEU A 158 1.87 2.12 -6.45
C LEU A 158 1.98 1.46 -7.82
N TYR A 159 0.87 1.35 -8.56
CA TYR A 159 0.84 0.82 -9.93
C TYR A 159 1.84 1.53 -10.87
N ARG A 160 1.96 2.86 -10.74
CA ARG A 160 2.88 3.67 -11.55
C ARG A 160 4.31 3.70 -11.04
N ALA A 161 4.56 3.24 -9.81
CA ALA A 161 5.81 3.40 -9.10
C ALA A 161 6.38 4.84 -9.20
N GLY A 162 5.51 5.86 -9.16
CA GLY A 162 5.93 7.23 -9.40
C GLY A 162 4.81 8.20 -9.74
N LYS A 163 5.18 9.31 -10.40
CA LYS A 163 4.22 10.37 -10.76
C LYS A 163 3.22 9.86 -11.79
N ASP A 164 1.95 9.95 -11.45
CA ASP A 164 0.86 9.73 -12.40
C ASP A 164 0.53 11.01 -13.17
N ASN A 165 0.45 10.89 -14.50
CA ASN A 165 0.01 11.95 -15.40
C ASN A 165 -1.18 11.50 -16.28
N VAL A 166 -1.70 10.29 -16.05
CA VAL A 166 -2.71 9.64 -16.89
C VAL A 166 -4.07 9.69 -16.20
N TRP A 167 -4.24 9.04 -15.05
CA TRP A 167 -5.55 8.86 -14.41
C TRP A 167 -5.94 10.06 -13.53
N LEU A 168 -5.09 10.41 -12.57
CA LEU A 168 -5.29 11.42 -11.52
C LEU A 168 -5.12 12.86 -12.01
N ARG A 169 -5.14 13.09 -13.32
CA ARG A 169 -5.11 14.42 -13.92
C ARG A 169 -6.47 15.10 -13.76
N ARG A 170 -6.48 16.32 -13.20
CA ARG A 170 -7.69 17.16 -13.01
C ARG A 170 -8.76 16.49 -12.13
N VAL A 171 -8.35 15.67 -11.18
CA VAL A 171 -9.20 15.14 -10.09
C VAL A 171 -8.54 15.46 -8.74
N PRO A 172 -9.29 15.43 -7.63
CA PRO A 172 -8.71 15.64 -6.30
C PRO A 172 -7.61 14.61 -6.01
N CYS A 173 -6.38 15.07 -5.74
CA CYS A 173 -5.25 14.18 -5.42
C CYS A 173 -4.12 14.91 -4.65
N THR A 174 -4.48 16.00 -3.95
CA THR A 174 -3.54 16.96 -3.37
C THR A 174 -3.55 17.01 -1.86
N TRP A 175 -3.96 15.93 -1.20
CA TRP A 175 -4.03 15.86 0.26
C TRP A 175 -2.64 15.98 0.89
N HIS A 176 -2.59 16.71 1.99
CA HIS A 176 -1.49 16.61 2.93
C HIS A 176 -1.48 15.20 3.53
N ALA A 177 -0.30 14.61 3.73
CA ALA A 177 -0.18 13.28 4.30
C ALA A 177 -0.79 13.18 5.69
N ALA A 178 -0.55 14.18 6.55
CA ALA A 178 -1.14 14.23 7.89
C ALA A 178 -2.68 14.25 7.87
N ASP A 179 -3.29 15.04 6.98
CA ASP A 179 -4.75 15.11 6.84
C ASP A 179 -5.31 13.78 6.31
N ALA A 180 -4.62 13.15 5.35
CA ALA A 180 -5.01 11.85 4.81
C ALA A 180 -4.94 10.73 5.86
N ILE A 181 -3.86 10.66 6.66
CA ILE A 181 -3.72 9.67 7.73
C ILE A 181 -4.79 9.87 8.81
N ALA A 182 -5.10 11.12 9.17
CA ALA A 182 -6.19 11.42 10.10
C ALA A 182 -7.55 10.96 9.54
N CYS A 183 -7.86 11.30 8.28
CA CYS A 183 -9.09 10.90 7.59
C CYS A 183 -9.25 9.38 7.52
N LEU A 184 -8.19 8.66 7.09
CA LEU A 184 -8.19 7.19 7.02
C LEU A 184 -8.38 6.56 8.41
N ARG A 185 -7.79 7.13 9.46
CA ARG A 185 -7.98 6.63 10.83
C ARG A 185 -9.41 6.84 11.31
N GLU A 186 -9.96 8.03 11.13
CA GLU A 186 -11.31 8.38 11.55
C GLU A 186 -12.38 7.55 10.84
N SER A 187 -12.11 7.13 9.60
CA SER A 187 -13.00 6.24 8.84
C SER A 187 -12.76 4.75 9.08
N GLY A 188 -11.81 4.37 9.94
CA GLY A 188 -11.43 2.98 10.18
C GLY A 188 -10.72 2.30 8.99
N ALA A 189 -10.22 3.07 8.02
CA ALA A 189 -9.57 2.60 6.80
C ALA A 189 -8.03 2.59 6.88
N LEU A 190 -7.45 3.08 7.98
CA LEU A 190 -6.00 3.20 8.16
C LEU A 190 -5.29 1.84 8.09
N GLU A 191 -5.81 0.82 8.76
CA GLU A 191 -5.19 -0.51 8.75
C GLU A 191 -5.16 -1.12 7.35
N ASP A 192 -6.30 -1.05 6.64
CA ASP A 192 -6.44 -1.49 5.26
C ASP A 192 -5.41 -0.80 4.34
N TRP A 193 -5.28 0.52 4.47
CA TRP A 193 -4.33 1.31 3.70
C TRP A 193 -2.87 0.97 4.08
N ALA A 194 -2.58 0.85 5.38
CA ALA A 194 -1.25 0.55 5.87
C ALA A 194 -0.79 -0.86 5.46
N ARG A 195 -1.71 -1.84 5.43
CA ARG A 195 -1.42 -3.19 4.96
C ARG A 195 -1.19 -3.22 3.43
N LEU A 196 -1.97 -2.46 2.66
CA LEU A 196 -1.73 -2.28 1.22
C LEU A 196 -0.33 -1.69 0.98
N TYR A 197 0.01 -0.63 1.71
CA TYR A 197 1.31 0.02 1.66
C TYR A 197 2.43 -0.96 2.04
N ALA A 198 2.29 -1.67 3.16
CA ALA A 198 3.34 -2.54 3.67
C ALA A 198 3.63 -3.75 2.79
N LEU A 199 2.58 -4.41 2.29
CA LEU A 199 2.70 -5.63 1.50
C LEU A 199 3.18 -5.39 0.07
N TYR A 200 3.25 -4.13 -0.40
CA TYR A 200 3.61 -3.80 -1.78
C TYR A 200 4.96 -4.42 -2.20
N PRO A 201 4.97 -5.33 -3.19
CA PRO A 201 6.19 -6.00 -3.63
C PRO A 201 6.84 -5.32 -4.86
N GLY A 202 6.27 -4.23 -5.37
CA GLY A 202 6.45 -3.80 -6.76
C GLY A 202 5.18 -4.07 -7.58
N TRP A 203 5.08 -3.45 -8.76
CA TRP A 203 4.06 -3.73 -9.76
C TRP A 203 4.72 -3.92 -11.13
#